data_AF-A0A067H2L7-F1
#
_entry.id   AF-A0A067H2L7-F1
#
_cell.length_a   1.000
_cell.length_b   1.000
_cell.length_c   1.000
_cell.angle_alpha   90.00
_cell.angle_beta   90.00
_cell.angle_gamma   90.00
#
_symmetry.space_group_name_H-M   'P 1'
#
loop_
_entity.id
_entity.type
_entity.pdbx_description
1 polymer ?
#
loop_
_entity_poly.entity_id
_entity_poly.type
_entity_poly.pdbx_seq_one_letter_code
_entity_poly.pdbx_strand_id
1 'polypeptide(L)' 'MDVYRCKGVLSVKHSDQLHTLQAVREIYEIVPARKWRTEENQMNKIVFIGHHLNQDILQDSLRTCTLATT' A
#
# COMPACT_ATOMS: atom_id res chain seq x y z
N MET A 1 12.03 12.74 -6.32
CA MET A 1 10.85 11.93 -6.69
C MET A 1 9.64 12.73 -6.35
N ASP A 2 8.79 13.04 -7.33
CA ASP A 2 7.61 13.87 -7.10
C ASP A 2 6.36 13.00 -7.21
N VAL A 3 5.81 12.57 -6.07
CA VAL A 3 4.58 11.78 -6.05
C VAL A 3 3.37 12.71 -6.08
N TYR A 4 2.56 12.61 -7.13
CA TYR A 4 1.33 13.39 -7.26
C TYR A 4 0.15 12.69 -6.60
N ARG A 5 0.01 11.38 -6.83
CA ARG A 5 -1.04 10.57 -6.23
C ARG A 5 -0.52 9.17 -5.90
N CYS A 6 -1.08 8.60 -4.85
CA CYS A 6 -0.89 7.19 -4.52
C CYS A 6 -2.25 6.57 -4.21
N LYS A 7 -2.47 5.33 -4.64
CA LYS A 7 -3.58 4.51 -4.18
C LYS A 7 -3.09 3.10 -3.86
N GLY A 8 -3.73 2.43 -2.94
CA GLY A 8 -3.42 1.03 -2.68
C GLY A 8 -4.50 0.28 -1.94
N VAL A 9 -4.40 -1.04 -2.01
CA VAL A 9 -5.09 -1.98 -1.13
C VAL A 9 -4.03 -2.73 -0.36
N LEU A 10 -4.21 -2.81 0.96
CA LEU A 10 -3.22 -3.35 1.88
C LEU A 10 -3.81 -4.49 2.71
N SER A 11 -3.04 -5.57 2.84
CA SER A 11 -3.22 -6.60 3.86
C SER A 11 -2.39 -6.20 5.07
N VAL A 12 -3.07 -5.88 6.17
CA VAL A 12 -2.46 -5.36 7.40
C VAL A 12 -2.44 -6.48 8.45
N LYS A 13 -1.29 -6.65 9.12
CA LYS A 13 -1.14 -7.65 10.18
C LYS A 13 -2.19 -7.46 11.26
N HIS A 14 -2.77 -8.56 11.73
CA HIS A 14 -3.81 -8.59 12.76
C HIS A 14 -5.14 -7.92 12.36
N SER A 15 -5.39 -7.78 11.05
CA SER A 15 -6.70 -7.35 10.54
C SER A 15 -7.27 -8.35 9.54
N ASP A 16 -8.57 -8.61 9.64
CA ASP A 16 -9.35 -9.34 8.63
C ASP A 16 -9.90 -8.41 7.53
N GLN A 17 -9.51 -7.13 7.54
CA GLN A 17 -10.01 -6.11 6.63
C GLN A 17 -8.98 -5.70 5.57
N LEU A 18 -9.48 -5.50 4.35
CA LEU A 18 -8.80 -4.78 3.29
C LEU A 18 -8.75 -3.30 3.68
N HIS A 19 -7.54 -2.78 3.77
CA HIS A 19 -7.30 -1.36 4.02
C HIS A 19 -7.04 -0.65 2.70
N THR A 20 -7.66 0.51 2.50
CA THR A 20 -7.39 1.37 1.35
C THR A 20 -6.41 2.46 1.73
N LEU A 21 -5.33 2.59 0.95
CA LEU A 21 -4.41 3.71 0.97
C LEU A 21 -4.85 4.70 -0.11
N GLN A 22 -4.91 5.99 0.22
CA GLN A 22 -5.01 7.05 -0.77
C GLN A 22 -4.16 8.25 -0.37
N ALA A 23 -3.50 8.87 -1.35
CA ALA A 23 -2.72 10.07 -1.14
C ALA A 23 -2.82 11.04 -2.32
N VAL A 24 -2.75 12.33 -2.00
CA VAL A 24 -2.60 13.44 -2.96
C VAL A 24 -1.52 14.37 -2.42
N ARG A 25 -0.38 14.42 -3.12
CA ARG A 25 0.84 15.09 -2.66
C ARG A 25 1.25 14.57 -1.26
N GLU A 26 1.29 15.43 -0.26
CA GLU A 26 1.78 15.13 1.10
C GLU A 26 0.68 14.60 2.03
N ILE A 27 -0.59 14.70 1.63
CA ILE A 27 -1.71 14.23 2.43
C ILE A 27 -2.00 12.78 2.05
N TYR A 28 -1.96 11.89 3.06
CA TYR A 28 -2.27 10.49 2.91
C TYR A 28 -3.13 9.97 4.05
N GLU A 29 -3.88 8.92 3.76
CA GLU A 29 -4.65 8.18 4.76
C GLU A 29 -4.67 6.69 4.42
N ILE A 30 -4.74 5.87 5.47
CA ILE A 30 -4.95 4.43 5.39
C ILE A 30 -6.16 4.13 6.27
N VAL A 31 -7.23 3.63 5.65
CA VAL A 31 -8.49 3.36 6.37
C VAL A 31 -9.00 1.96 6.06
N PRO A 32 -9.62 1.28 7.03
CA PRO A 32 -10.34 0.04 6.77
C PRO A 32 -11.51 0.30 5.80
N ALA A 33 -11.65 -0.53 4.77
CA ALA A 33 -12.74 -0.40 3.79
C ALA A 33 -13.78 -1.51 3.88
N ARG A 34 -13.33 -2.78 3.94
CA ARG A 34 -14.21 -3.96 4.09
C ARG A 34 -13.42 -5.18 4.54
N LYS A 35 -14.12 -6.22 5.00
CA LYS A 35 -13.49 -7.54 5.18
C LYS A 35 -12.98 -8.12 3.86
N TRP A 36 -11.89 -8.87 3.91
CA TRP A 36 -11.46 -9.73 2.80
C TRP A 36 -12.52 -10.80 2.54
N ARG A 37 -12.74 -11.15 1.26
CA ARG A 37 -13.61 -12.29 0.93
C ARG A 37 -12.84 -13.59 1.11
N THR A 38 -13.54 -14.68 1.41
CA THR A 38 -12.93 -16.01 1.63
C THR A 38 -12.12 -16.50 0.42
N GLU A 39 -12.53 -16.15 -0.79
CA GLU A 39 -11.88 -16.55 -2.04
C GLU A 39 -10.79 -15.56 -2.50
N GLU A 40 -10.62 -14.42 -1.81
CA GLU A 40 -9.64 -13.41 -2.18
C GLU A 40 -8.27 -13.72 -1.58
N ASN A 41 -7.26 -13.77 -2.43
CA ASN A 41 -5.87 -13.79 -1.97
C ASN A 41 -5.53 -12.42 -1.38
N GLN A 42 -5.30 -12.37 -0.07
CA GLN A 42 -4.86 -11.14 0.59
C GLN A 42 -3.50 -10.73 0.02
N MET A 43 -3.41 -9.50 -0.46
CA MET A 43 -2.20 -8.97 -1.07
C MET A 43 -2.08 -7.46 -0.87
N ASN A 44 -0.84 -6.99 -0.96
CA ASN A 44 -0.55 -5.56 -1.03
C ASN A 44 -0.42 -5.17 -2.49
N LYS A 45 -1.18 -4.14 -2.92
CA LYS A 45 -1.07 -3.57 -4.26
C LYS A 45 -1.14 -2.06 -4.17
N ILE A 46 -0.11 -1.38 -4.65
CA ILE A 46 0.04 0.07 -4.56
C ILE A 46 0.38 0.60 -5.95
N VAL A 47 -0.21 1.75 -6.30
CA VAL A 47 0.08 2.50 -7.52
C VAL A 47 0.55 3.89 -7.15
N PHE A 48 1.69 4.30 -7.71
CA PHE A 48 2.22 5.65 -7.62
C PHE A 48 2.08 6.35 -8.96
N ILE A 49 1.66 7.62 -8.93
CA ILE A 49 1.58 8.49 -10.10
C ILE A 49 2.39 9.73 -9.77
N GLY A 50 3.39 10.04 -10.59
CA GLY A 50 4.34 11.10 -10.30
C GLY A 50 5.42 11.25 -11.36
N HIS A 51 6.40 12.09 -11.06
CA HIS A 51 7.51 12.44 -11.95
C HIS A 51 8.86 12.05 -11.34
N HIS A 52 9.79 11.58 -12.20
CA HIS A 52 11.07 10.99 -11.80
C HIS A 52 10.93 9.99 -10.64
N LEU A 53 9.94 9.10 -10.72
CA LEU A 53 9.76 8.04 -9.73
C LEU A 53 10.89 7.02 -9.86
N ASN A 54 11.47 6.62 -8.74
CA ASN A 54 12.46 5.55 -8.69
C ASN A 54 11.79 4.29 -8.12
N GLN A 55 11.58 3.29 -8.99
CA GLN A 55 10.87 2.07 -8.62
C GLN A 55 11.61 1.30 -7.52
N ASP A 56 12.93 1.19 -7.59
CA ASP A 56 13.72 0.41 -6.63
C ASP A 56 13.60 1.01 -5.23
N ILE A 57 13.73 2.33 -5.10
CA ILE A 57 13.57 3.02 -3.81
C ILE A 57 12.14 2.86 -3.27
N LEU A 58 11.12 3.00 -4.11
CA LEU A 58 9.72 2.80 -3.70
C LEU A 58 9.46 1.36 -3.26
N GLN A 59 10.03 0.38 -3.96
CA GLN A 59 9.85 -1.02 -3.65
C GLN A 59 10.61 -1.43 -2.40
N ASP A 60 11.86 -1.01 -2.26
CA ASP A 60 12.70 -1.34 -1.10
C ASP A 60 12.17 -0.72 0.18
N SER A 61 11.71 0.54 0.13
CA SER A 61 11.06 1.18 1.28
C SER A 61 9.82 0.41 1.72
N LEU A 62 8.96 -0.03 0.80
CA LEU A 62 7.78 -0.83 1.13
C LEU A 62 8.12 -2.24 1.62
N ARG A 63 9.21 -2.85 1.13
CA ARG A 63 9.68 -4.15 1.63
C ARG A 63 10.05 -4.11 3.11
N THR A 64 10.53 -2.97 3.62
CA THR A 64 10.80 -2.81 5.07
C THR A 64 9.54 -2.91 5.93
N CYS A 65 8.36 -2.70 5.35
CA CYS A 65 7.08 -2.83 6.04
C CYS A 65 6.53 -4.26 6.06
N THR A 66 7.26 -5.23 5.49
CA THR A 66 6.89 -6.64 5.53
C THR A 66 7.36 -7.29 6.81
N LEU A 67 6.67 -8.34 7.25
CA LEU A 67 7.12 -9.11 8.41
C LEU A 67 8.39 -9.87 8.03
N ALA A 68 9.39 -9.84 8.91
CA ALA A 68 10.54 -10.70 8.79
C ALA A 68 10.04 -12.14 8.64
N THR A 69 10.40 -12.77 7.53
CA THR A 69 10.13 -14.19 7.32
C THR A 69 11.15 -14.93 8.19
N THR A 70 10.76 -15.24 9.42
CA THR A 70 11.51 -16.17 10.29
C THR A 70 11.44 -17.58 9.72
#